data_AF-A0A257V1R3-F1
#
_entry.id   AF-A0A257V1R3-F1
#
_cell.length_a   1.000
_cell.length_b   1.000
_cell.length_c   1.000
_cell.angle_alpha   90.00
_cell.angle_beta   90.00
_cell.angle_gamma   90.00
#
_symmetry.space_group_name_H-M   'P 1'
#
loop_
_entity.id
_entity.type
_entity.pdbx_description
1 polymer ?
#
loop_
_entity_poly.entity_id
_entity_poly.type
_entity_poly.pdbx_seq_one_letter_code
_entity_poly.pdbx_strand_id
1 'polypeptide(L)' 'MPPNPFYGLRTSRSMADEGLWYQVNAFAGRALTLAALVSVIVAELSPDQWFTWPGFGLCLALTPLAAAALASLLYATTL' A
#
# COMPACT_ATOMS: atom_id res chain seq x y z
N MET A 1 -10.88 12.04 16.51
CA MET A 1 -10.43 10.73 17.04
C MET A 1 -8.93 10.83 17.23
N PRO A 2 -8.34 10.21 18.25
CA PRO A 2 -6.88 10.10 18.35
C PRO A 2 -6.34 8.99 17.44
N PRO A 3 -5.07 9.06 17.03
CA PRO A 3 -4.38 7.96 16.32
C PRO A 3 -4.50 6.62 17.04
N ASN A 4 -4.83 5.54 16.32
CA ASN A 4 -4.92 4.21 16.91
C ASN A 4 -3.49 3.65 17.14
N PRO A 5 -3.12 3.25 18.37
CA PRO A 5 -1.77 2.75 18.65
C PRO A 5 -1.47 1.40 17.97
N PHE A 6 -2.48 0.63 17.59
CA PHE A 6 -2.31 -0.70 17.00
C PHE A 6 -2.27 -0.70 15.46
N TYR A 7 -2.44 0.46 14.83
CA TYR A 7 -2.52 0.56 13.37
C TYR A 7 -1.81 1.80 12.83
N GLY A 8 -1.47 1.72 11.54
CA GLY A 8 -0.97 2.85 10.76
C GLY A 8 0.54 3.01 10.79
N LEU A 9 1.03 3.90 9.92
CA LEU A 9 2.45 4.18 9.79
C LEU A 9 2.93 5.07 10.94
N ARG A 10 3.62 4.44 11.90
CA ARG A 10 4.20 5.09 13.07
C ARG A 10 5.66 5.44 12.78
N THR A 11 5.91 6.70 12.45
CA THR A 11 7.24 7.30 12.44
C THR A 11 7.36 8.22 13.65
N SER A 12 8.59 8.55 14.08
CA SER A 12 8.79 9.47 15.21
C SER A 12 8.10 10.83 15.00
N ARG A 13 7.94 11.26 13.72
CA ARG A 13 7.19 12.47 13.36
C ARG A 13 5.68 12.26 13.44
N SER A 14 5.13 11.18 12.87
CA SER A 14 3.67 10.95 12.91
C SER A 14 3.13 10.64 14.30
N MET A 15 4.00 10.25 15.24
CA MET A 15 3.62 10.13 16.66
C MET A 15 3.68 11.45 17.44
N ALA A 16 4.41 12.44 16.95
CA ALA A 16 4.51 13.76 17.56
C ALA A 16 3.41 14.72 17.07
N ASP A 17 2.83 14.45 15.90
CA ASP A 17 1.79 15.25 15.27
C ASP A 17 0.65 14.36 14.74
N GLU A 18 -0.52 14.46 15.38
CA GLU A 18 -1.72 13.70 15.01
C GLU A 18 -2.24 14.06 13.61
N GLY A 19 -2.12 15.32 13.18
CA GLY A 19 -2.53 15.75 11.85
C GLY A 19 -1.68 15.11 10.75
N LEU A 20 -0.38 15.00 11.02
CA LEU A 20 0.61 14.34 10.17
C LEU A 20 0.34 12.82 10.09
N TRP A 21 -0.08 12.20 11.21
CA TRP A 21 -0.54 10.81 11.22
C TRP A 21 -1.71 10.57 10.27
N TYR A 22 -2.73 11.44 10.29
CA TYR A 22 -3.89 11.29 9.41
C TYR A 22 -3.53 11.43 7.94
N GLN A 23 -2.68 12.39 7.59
CA GLN A 23 -2.24 12.60 6.20
C GLN A 23 -1.48 11.39 5.65
N VAL A 24 -0.49 10.90 6.41
CA VAL A 24 0.32 9.74 6.01
C VAL A 24 -0.56 8.49 5.86
N ASN A 25 -1.46 8.23 6.80
CA ASN A 25 -2.32 7.04 6.74
C ASN A 25 -3.41 7.14 5.67
N ALA A 26 -3.91 8.34 5.37
CA ALA A 26 -4.83 8.55 4.25
C ALA A 26 -4.13 8.29 2.91
N PHE A 27 -2.89 8.76 2.74
CA PHE A 27 -2.09 8.43 1.56
C PHE A 27 -1.86 6.92 1.44
N ALA A 28 -1.44 6.27 2.53
CA ALA A 28 -1.20 4.83 2.55
C ALA A 28 -2.45 4.01 2.17
N GLY A 29 -3.62 4.38 2.70
CA GLY A 29 -4.89 3.74 2.34
C GLY A 29 -5.22 3.87 0.85
N ARG A 30 -5.02 5.06 0.26
CA ARG A 30 -5.21 5.31 -1.17
C ARG A 30 -4.22 4.50 -2.01
N ALA A 31 -2.95 4.47 -1.62
CA ALA A 31 -1.91 3.72 -2.31
C ALA A 31 -2.22 2.21 -2.33
N LEU A 32 -2.67 1.64 -1.20
CA LEU A 32 -3.08 0.24 -1.11
C LEU A 32 -4.32 -0.07 -1.95
N THR A 33 -5.28 0.85 -1.99
CA THR A 33 -6.48 0.70 -2.82
C THR A 33 -6.12 0.71 -4.31
N LEU A 34 -5.24 1.61 -4.74
CA LEU A 34 -4.73 1.63 -6.11
C LEU A 34 -3.93 0.37 -6.44
N ALA A 35 -3.09 -0.12 -5.52
CA ALA A 35 -2.35 -1.37 -5.69
C ALA A 35 -3.28 -2.55 -5.92
N ALA A 36 -4.33 -2.70 -5.10
CA ALA A 36 -5.32 -3.75 -5.26
C ALA A 36 -6.08 -3.63 -6.59
N LEU A 37 -6.47 -2.42 -6.99
CA LEU A 37 -7.15 -2.20 -8.26
C LEU A 37 -6.27 -2.58 -9.45
N VAL A 38 -4.99 -2.22 -9.43
CA VAL A 38 -4.02 -2.60 -10.47
C VAL A 38 -3.86 -4.12 -10.52
N SER A 39 -3.75 -4.80 -9.38
CA SER A 39 -3.68 -6.26 -9.34
C SER A 39 -4.90 -6.90 -10.00
N VAL A 40 -6.11 -6.41 -9.70
CA VAL A 40 -7.35 -6.93 -10.29
C VAL A 40 -7.37 -6.71 -11.80
N ILE A 41 -7.07 -5.49 -12.27
CA ILE A 41 -7.08 -5.18 -13.71
C ILE A 41 -6.11 -6.08 -14.47
N VAL A 42 -4.88 -6.24 -13.98
CA VAL A 42 -3.87 -7.05 -14.66
C VAL A 42 -4.23 -8.55 -14.63
N ALA A 43 -4.88 -9.02 -13.57
CA ALA A 43 -5.41 -10.37 -13.49
C ALA A 43 -6.46 -10.63 -14.58
N GLU A 44 -7.43 -9.73 -14.73
CA GLU A 44 -8.51 -9.84 -15.73
C GLU A 44 -7.98 -9.76 -17.17
N LEU A 45 -6.91 -8.99 -17.41
CA LEU A 45 -6.27 -8.87 -18.71
C LEU A 45 -5.34 -10.06 -19.07
N SER A 46 -5.06 -10.95 -18.10
CA SER A 46 -4.08 -12.03 -18.26
C SER A 46 -4.61 -13.40 -17.79
N PRO A 47 -5.78 -13.86 -18.29
CA PRO A 47 -6.44 -15.06 -17.76
C PRO A 47 -5.59 -16.34 -17.90
N ASP A 48 -4.81 -16.47 -18.97
CA ASP A 48 -4.01 -17.67 -19.21
C ASP A 48 -2.79 -17.80 -18.27
N GLN A 49 -2.33 -16.66 -17.72
CA GLN A 49 -1.12 -16.62 -16.89
C GLN A 49 -1.28 -17.37 -15.56
N TRP A 50 -2.51 -17.47 -15.06
CA TRP A 50 -2.85 -18.24 -13.86
C TRP A 50 -2.48 -19.73 -13.98
N PHE A 51 -2.53 -20.27 -15.21
CA PHE A 51 -2.25 -21.68 -15.48
C PHE A 51 -0.82 -21.92 -15.99
N THR A 52 -0.21 -20.93 -16.67
CA THR A 52 1.12 -21.09 -17.27
C THR A 52 2.27 -20.79 -16.32
N TRP A 53 2.09 -19.90 -15.35
CA TRP A 53 3.14 -19.52 -14.41
C TRP A 53 2.64 -19.52 -12.96
N PRO A 54 3.00 -20.53 -12.15
CA PRO A 54 2.55 -20.63 -10.75
C PRO A 54 2.93 -19.43 -9.87
N GLY A 55 3.96 -18.66 -10.25
CA GLY A 55 4.41 -17.47 -9.54
C GLY A 55 3.67 -16.19 -9.91
N PHE A 56 2.89 -16.19 -10.99
CA PHE A 56 2.25 -14.99 -11.54
C PHE A 56 1.35 -14.30 -10.51
N GLY A 57 0.45 -15.06 -9.87
CA GLY A 57 -0.46 -14.52 -8.86
C GLY A 57 0.27 -13.91 -7.65
N LEU A 58 1.37 -14.54 -7.22
CA LEU A 58 2.16 -14.04 -6.09
C LEU A 58 2.87 -12.73 -6.45
N CYS A 59 3.51 -12.65 -7.62
CA CYS A 59 4.13 -11.42 -8.11
C CYS A 59 3.08 -10.31 -8.31
N LEU A 60 1.94 -10.65 -8.89
CA LEU A 60 0.86 -9.71 -9.17
C LEU A 60 0.25 -9.11 -7.89
N ALA A 61 0.24 -9.86 -6.80
CA ALA A 61 -0.17 -9.33 -5.49
C ALA A 61 0.97 -8.56 -4.82
N LEU A 62 2.17 -9.13 -4.72
CA LEU A 62 3.25 -8.59 -3.91
C LEU A 62 3.89 -7.35 -4.51
N THR A 63 4.05 -7.25 -5.83
CA THR A 63 4.70 -6.12 -6.47
C THR A 63 3.95 -4.80 -6.24
N PRO A 64 2.65 -4.67 -6.55
CA PRO A 64 1.93 -3.41 -6.31
C PRO A 64 1.76 -3.13 -4.81
N LEU A 65 1.63 -4.15 -3.95
CA LEU A 65 1.62 -3.98 -2.50
C LEU A 65 2.96 -3.43 -1.97
N ALA A 66 4.08 -3.98 -2.42
CA ALA A 66 5.41 -3.51 -2.05
C ALA A 66 5.65 -2.08 -2.54
N ALA A 67 5.21 -1.76 -3.77
CA ALA A 67 5.27 -0.40 -4.30
C ALA A 67 4.43 0.59 -3.47
N ALA A 68 3.20 0.22 -3.09
CA ALA A 68 2.36 1.04 -2.23
C ALA A 68 2.97 1.23 -0.83
N ALA A 69 3.52 0.17 -0.24
CA ALA A 69 4.20 0.25 1.06
C ALA A 69 5.43 1.17 0.99
N LEU A 70 6.29 0.99 -0.01
CA LEU A 70 7.47 1.83 -0.22
C LEU A 70 7.08 3.29 -0.45
N ALA A 71 6.11 3.56 -1.33
CA ALA A 71 5.61 4.91 -1.59
C ALA A 71 5.08 5.56 -0.30
N SER A 72 4.38 4.79 0.54
CA SER A 72 3.84 5.29 1.80
C SER A 72 4.93 5.58 2.84
N LEU A 73 5.98 4.75 2.89
CA LEU A 73 7.15 5.00 3.74
C LEU A 73 7.93 6.24 3.28
N LEU A 74 8.15 6.38 1.97
CA LEU A 74 8.80 7.56 1.40
C LEU A 74 7.99 8.82 1.70
N TYR A 75 6.67 8.78 1.48
CA TYR A 75 5.77 9.89 1.81
C TYR A 75 5.85 10.30 3.29
N ALA A 76 5.94 9.31 4.19
CA ALA A 76 6.10 9.54 5.63
C ALA A 76 7.45 10.16 6.01
N THR A 77 8.48 10.04 5.17
CA THR A 77 9.80 10.66 5.40
C THR A 77 9.93 12.06 4.80
N THR A 78 9.14 12.37 3.76
CA THR A 78 9.19 13.66 3.05
C THR A 78 8.40 14.78 3.73
N LEU A 79 7.49 14.43 4.65
CA LEU A 79 6.74 15.36 5.50
C LEU A 79 7.50 15.63 6.81
#